data_AF-A0A7X8GF26-F1
#
_entry.id   AF-A0A7X8GF26-F1
#
_cell.length_a   1.000
_cell.length_b   1.000
_cell.length_c   1.000
_cell.angle_alpha   90.00
_cell.angle_beta   90.00
_cell.angle_gamma   90.00
#
_symmetry.space_group_name_H-M   'P 1'
#
loop_
_entity.id
_entity.type
_entity.pdbx_description
1 polymer ?
#
loop_
_entity_poly.entity_id
_entity_poly.type
_entity_poly.pdbx_seq_one_letter_code
_entity_poly.pdbx_strand_id
1 'polypeptide(L)'
;MQKQFSEAIAFIKHHQDGEVAEMLRYRGLQYNMIYGVSSSLLYDYAKKHPKNQELSRKLWEQDFREAKLLALMLADPKTIEIQELQSIIYSFTNHEMVEIASLHLLPHIPFAIDRAYEWIQDEREFVKMTGYMLANRVANRIKHVSFRDLSKFLPEYERDFTHGSFFVRNAVINAFQEVAFRNPGLKGPIEQATKRVLAKNEGTEFELLAKDMLQVLNYC
;
A
#
# COMPACT_ATOMS: atom_id res chain seq x y z
N MET A 1 -8.76 -19.16 20.49
CA MET A 1 -9.16 -17.88 19.86
C MET A 1 -9.46 -16.76 20.89
N GLN A 2 -10.41 -16.91 21.84
CA GLN A 2 -10.75 -15.81 22.79
C GLN A 2 -9.54 -15.29 23.58
N LYS A 3 -8.68 -16.20 24.05
CA LYS A 3 -7.44 -15.86 24.78
C LYS A 3 -6.49 -14.97 23.96
N GLN A 4 -6.24 -15.33 22.69
CA GLN A 4 -5.34 -14.56 21.81
C GLN A 4 -5.88 -13.16 21.52
N PHE A 5 -7.20 -13.04 21.31
CA PHE A 5 -7.83 -11.73 21.15
C PHE A 5 -7.64 -10.88 22.41
N SER A 6 -7.92 -11.42 23.59
CA SER A 6 -7.71 -10.71 24.85
C SER A 6 -6.24 -10.31 25.07
N GLU A 7 -5.29 -11.17 24.71
CA GLU A 7 -3.86 -10.88 24.77
C GLU A 7 -3.45 -9.74 23.82
N ALA A 8 -3.96 -9.74 22.59
CA ALA A 8 -3.70 -8.66 21.63
C ALA A 8 -4.24 -7.31 22.13
N ILE A 9 -5.47 -7.28 22.65
CA ILE A 9 -6.06 -6.07 23.22
C ILE A 9 -5.30 -5.60 24.46
N ALA A 10 -4.90 -6.52 25.35
CA ALA A 10 -4.09 -6.20 26.52
C ALA A 10 -2.73 -5.63 26.12
N PHE A 11 -2.08 -6.21 25.10
CA PHE A 11 -0.83 -5.70 24.55
C PHE A 11 -0.97 -4.26 24.05
N ILE A 12 -2.02 -3.97 23.27
CA ILE A 12 -2.27 -2.62 22.75
C ILE A 12 -2.47 -1.62 23.89
N LYS A 13 -3.31 -1.96 24.87
CA LYS A 13 -3.59 -1.08 26.02
C LYS A 13 -2.35 -0.86 26.89
N HIS A 14 -1.51 -1.87 27.05
CA HIS A 14 -0.29 -1.77 27.85
C HIS A 14 0.73 -0.80 27.24
N HIS A 15 0.80 -0.73 25.91
CA HIS A 15 1.76 0.10 25.18
C HIS A 15 1.15 1.36 24.57
N GLN A 16 -0.04 1.76 25.02
CA GLN A 16 -0.69 2.97 24.52
C GLN A 16 0.16 4.21 24.83
N ASP A 17 0.12 5.18 23.91
CA ASP A 17 0.85 6.43 24.01
C ASP A 17 -0.08 7.58 23.59
N GLY A 18 -0.50 8.37 24.58
CA GLY A 18 -1.45 9.46 24.37
C GLY A 18 -0.89 10.61 23.52
N GLU A 19 0.40 10.90 23.65
CA GLU A 19 1.06 11.98 22.91
C GLU A 19 1.18 11.62 21.43
N VAL A 20 1.58 10.37 21.14
CA VAL A 20 1.58 9.85 19.76
C VAL A 20 0.16 9.84 19.18
N ALA A 21 -0.83 9.40 19.96
CA ALA A 21 -2.21 9.38 19.51
C ALA A 21 -2.74 10.78 19.17
N GLU A 22 -2.41 11.80 19.98
CA GLU A 22 -2.79 13.19 19.73
C GLU A 22 -2.08 13.75 18.50
N MET A 23 -0.78 13.50 18.36
CA MET A 23 0.01 13.94 17.20
C MET A 23 -0.52 13.35 15.89
N LEU A 24 -0.88 12.06 15.87
CA LEU A 24 -1.46 11.42 14.69
C LEU A 24 -2.82 12.02 14.31
N ARG A 25 -3.68 12.31 15.29
CA ARG A 25 -4.94 13.03 15.06
C ARG A 25 -4.70 14.43 14.53
N TYR A 26 -3.76 15.17 15.11
CA TYR A 26 -3.39 16.52 14.67
C TYR A 26 -2.90 16.55 13.21
N ARG A 27 -2.18 15.51 12.77
CA ARG A 27 -1.75 15.33 11.37
C ARG A 27 -2.86 14.86 10.43
N GLY A 28 -4.10 14.72 10.91
CA GLY A 28 -5.26 14.36 10.10
C GLY A 28 -5.39 12.86 9.80
N LEU A 29 -4.71 11.99 10.55
CA LEU A 29 -4.87 10.55 10.37
C LEU A 29 -6.25 10.09 10.87
N GLN A 30 -7.10 9.66 9.94
CA GLN A 30 -8.49 9.33 10.22
C GLN A 30 -8.67 7.89 10.70
N TYR A 31 -9.01 7.75 11.99
CA TYR A 31 -9.55 6.55 12.63
C TYR A 31 -10.56 7.00 13.69
N ASN A 32 -11.52 6.13 14.04
CA ASN A 32 -12.48 6.45 15.09
C ASN A 32 -11.80 6.58 16.48
N MET A 33 -10.83 5.72 16.78
CA MET A 33 -9.99 5.83 17.97
C MET A 33 -8.53 5.43 17.67
N ILE A 34 -7.59 6.06 18.38
CA ILE A 34 -6.15 5.83 18.27
C ILE A 34 -5.55 5.67 19.67
N TYR A 35 -4.91 4.53 19.95
CA TYR A 35 -4.15 4.28 21.18
C TYR A 35 -2.69 4.75 21.11
N GLY A 36 -2.18 5.05 19.91
CA GLY A 36 -0.84 5.61 19.73
C GLY A 36 0.30 4.59 19.78
N VAL A 37 -0.01 3.30 19.74
CA VAL A 37 1.01 2.24 19.66
C VAL A 37 1.70 2.34 18.30
N SER A 38 3.04 2.31 18.29
CA SER A 38 3.81 2.36 17.05
C SER A 38 3.57 1.13 16.18
N SER A 39 3.56 1.31 14.86
CA SER A 39 3.40 0.21 13.90
C SER A 39 4.52 -0.83 14.02
N SER A 40 5.75 -0.40 14.37
CA SER A 40 6.88 -1.30 14.65
C SER A 40 6.59 -2.23 15.82
N LEU A 41 6.02 -1.71 16.91
CA LEU A 41 5.73 -2.51 18.10
C LEU A 41 4.56 -3.49 17.86
N LEU A 42 3.55 -3.07 17.10
CA LEU A 42 2.49 -3.97 16.61
C LEU A 42 3.06 -5.07 15.72
N TYR A 43 4.00 -4.73 14.84
CA TYR A 43 4.66 -5.72 13.98
C TYR A 43 5.51 -6.71 14.78
N ASP A 44 6.23 -6.26 15.81
CA ASP A 44 6.99 -7.13 16.71
C ASP A 44 6.08 -8.09 17.48
N TYR A 45 4.89 -7.65 17.88
CA TYR A 45 3.86 -8.53 18.40
C TYR A 45 3.40 -9.53 17.35
N ALA A 46 3.03 -9.06 16.15
CA ALA A 46 2.51 -9.91 15.08
C ALA A 46 3.51 -11.00 14.66
N LYS A 47 4.81 -10.68 14.62
CA LYS A 47 5.89 -11.61 14.27
C LYS A 47 6.04 -12.78 15.26
N LYS A 48 5.66 -12.57 16.53
CA LYS A 48 5.72 -13.60 17.58
C LYS A 48 4.51 -14.55 17.53
N HIS A 49 3.53 -14.28 16.67
CA HIS A 49 2.32 -15.08 16.56
C HIS A 49 2.18 -15.66 15.15
N PRO A 50 1.63 -16.87 14.99
CA PRO A 50 1.29 -17.37 13.67
C PRO A 50 0.20 -16.49 13.03
N LYS A 51 0.17 -16.47 11.70
CA LYS A 51 -0.97 -15.90 10.96
C LYS A 51 -2.26 -16.61 11.41
N ASN A 52 -3.31 -15.84 11.60
CA ASN A 52 -4.59 -16.34 12.09
C ASN A 52 -5.73 -15.47 11.56
N GLN A 53 -6.45 -15.98 10.56
CA GLN A 53 -7.53 -15.25 9.90
C GLN A 53 -8.72 -15.00 10.83
N GLU A 54 -9.06 -15.92 11.74
CA GLU A 54 -10.16 -15.72 12.69
C GLU A 54 -9.85 -14.59 13.68
N LEU A 55 -8.61 -14.53 14.18
CA LEU A 55 -8.14 -13.44 15.02
C LEU A 55 -8.08 -12.12 14.25
N SER A 56 -7.58 -12.14 13.02
CA SER A 56 -7.56 -10.98 12.13
C SER A 56 -8.95 -10.39 11.96
N ARG A 57 -9.96 -11.22 11.67
CA ARG A 57 -11.36 -10.79 11.53
C ARG A 57 -11.89 -10.12 12.79
N LYS A 58 -11.67 -10.73 13.96
CA LYS A 58 -12.10 -10.15 15.24
C LYS A 58 -11.44 -8.82 15.55
N LEU A 59 -10.15 -8.68 15.24
CA LEU A 59 -9.43 -7.42 15.37
C LEU A 59 -9.93 -6.39 14.35
N TRP A 60 -10.22 -6.82 13.12
CA TRP A 60 -10.75 -5.95 12.08
C TRP A 60 -12.12 -5.38 12.43
N GLU A 61 -12.96 -6.12 13.14
CA GLU A 61 -14.25 -5.62 13.65
C GLU A 61 -14.09 -4.52 14.70
N GLN A 62 -12.92 -4.36 15.30
CA GLN A 62 -12.67 -3.30 16.27
C GLN A 62 -12.41 -1.97 15.56
N ASP A 63 -13.07 -0.91 16.03
CA ASP A 63 -13.05 0.38 15.37
C ASP A 63 -11.96 1.32 15.91
N PHE A 64 -10.73 0.81 16.01
CA PHE A 64 -9.58 1.61 16.40
C PHE A 64 -8.32 1.20 15.65
N ARG A 65 -7.43 2.17 15.45
CA ARG A 65 -6.26 2.07 14.58
C ARG A 65 -5.45 0.80 14.81
N GLU A 66 -4.99 0.58 16.03
CA GLU A 66 -4.03 -0.47 16.34
C GLU A 66 -4.60 -1.88 16.08
N ALA A 67 -5.91 -2.08 16.29
CA ALA A 67 -6.54 -3.36 15.95
C ALA A 67 -6.67 -3.55 14.44
N LYS A 68 -7.03 -2.51 13.67
CA LYS A 68 -7.05 -2.57 12.20
C LYS A 68 -5.67 -2.90 11.63
N LEU A 69 -4.62 -2.22 12.11
CA LEU A 69 -3.25 -2.49 11.66
C LEU A 69 -2.81 -3.91 12.03
N LEU A 70 -3.06 -4.33 13.27
CA LEU A 70 -2.67 -5.67 13.72
C LEU A 70 -3.46 -6.78 13.02
N ALA A 71 -4.72 -6.54 12.68
CA ALA A 71 -5.53 -7.44 11.86
C ALA A 71 -4.88 -7.68 10.49
N LEU A 72 -4.43 -6.63 9.79
CA LEU A 72 -3.72 -6.76 8.51
C LEU A 72 -2.40 -7.53 8.67
N MET A 73 -1.68 -7.31 9.77
CA MET A 73 -0.42 -8.01 10.05
C MET A 73 -0.62 -9.50 10.41
N LEU A 74 -1.76 -9.86 11.00
CA LEU A 74 -2.07 -11.24 11.42
C LEU A 74 -2.92 -12.01 10.41
N ALA A 75 -3.52 -11.35 9.43
CA ALA A 75 -4.29 -11.98 8.35
C ALA A 75 -3.45 -13.05 7.64
N ASP A 76 -4.10 -14.18 7.35
CA ASP A 76 -3.47 -15.29 6.65
C ASP A 76 -3.78 -15.20 5.15
N PRO A 77 -2.78 -14.85 4.32
CA PRO A 77 -2.98 -14.66 2.87
C PRO A 77 -3.41 -15.95 2.15
N LYS A 78 -3.25 -17.13 2.78
CA LYS A 78 -3.64 -18.41 2.19
C LYS A 78 -5.09 -18.79 2.47
N THR A 79 -5.67 -18.26 3.54
CA THR A 79 -7.01 -18.68 4.02
C THR A 79 -8.02 -17.53 4.05
N ILE A 80 -7.59 -16.28 3.89
CA ILE A 80 -8.50 -15.16 3.68
C ILE A 80 -9.32 -15.35 2.41
N GLU A 81 -10.64 -15.22 2.54
CA GLU A 81 -11.56 -15.28 1.41
C GLU A 81 -11.42 -14.05 0.53
N ILE A 82 -11.61 -14.21 -0.79
CA ILE A 82 -11.44 -13.11 -1.75
C ILE A 82 -12.45 -11.98 -1.45
N GLN A 83 -13.69 -12.33 -1.12
CA GLN A 83 -14.73 -11.36 -0.77
C GLN A 83 -14.38 -10.58 0.50
N GLU A 84 -13.80 -11.26 1.50
CA GLU A 84 -13.33 -10.62 2.73
C GLU A 84 -12.17 -9.66 2.46
N LEU A 85 -11.17 -10.11 1.70
CA LEU A 85 -10.04 -9.27 1.29
C LEU A 85 -10.50 -8.02 0.53
N GLN A 86 -11.42 -8.20 -0.41
CA GLN A 86 -11.98 -7.10 -1.20
C GLN A 86 -12.76 -6.11 -0.31
N SER A 87 -13.57 -6.63 0.63
CA SER A 87 -14.28 -5.78 1.60
C SER A 87 -13.31 -4.98 2.48
N ILE A 88 -12.21 -5.58 2.92
CA ILE A 88 -11.16 -4.89 3.70
C ILE A 88 -10.57 -3.74 2.89
N ILE A 89 -10.10 -4.01 1.67
CA ILE A 89 -9.45 -3.00 0.81
C ILE A 89 -10.41 -1.88 0.45
N TYR A 90 -11.67 -2.21 0.17
CA TYR A 90 -12.69 -1.22 -0.18
C TYR A 90 -13.11 -0.34 1.00
N SER A 91 -12.77 -0.74 2.22
CA SER A 91 -13.03 0.04 3.44
C SER A 91 -11.84 0.89 3.90
N PHE A 92 -10.72 0.91 3.18
CA PHE A 92 -9.59 1.76 3.51
C PHE A 92 -9.97 3.24 3.40
N THR A 93 -9.66 4.01 4.46
CA THR A 93 -9.96 5.44 4.57
C THR A 93 -8.72 6.32 4.72
N ASN A 94 -7.53 5.72 4.78
CA ASN A 94 -6.28 6.44 4.89
C ASN A 94 -5.11 5.64 4.27
N HIS A 95 -4.02 6.34 3.98
CA HIS A 95 -2.82 5.77 3.36
C HIS A 95 -2.10 4.74 4.25
N GLU A 96 -2.19 4.86 5.58
CA GLU A 96 -1.51 3.94 6.49
C GLU A 96 -2.08 2.51 6.41
N MET A 97 -3.41 2.36 6.28
CA MET A 97 -4.02 1.05 6.05
C MET A 97 -3.49 0.41 4.76
N VAL A 98 -3.37 1.20 3.70
CA VAL A 98 -2.82 0.77 2.40
C VAL A 98 -1.37 0.31 2.55
N GLU A 99 -0.55 1.09 3.24
CA GLU A 99 0.87 0.80 3.48
C GLU A 99 1.05 -0.50 4.28
N ILE A 100 0.33 -0.67 5.38
CA ILE A 100 0.40 -1.86 6.24
C ILE A 100 -0.09 -3.10 5.49
N ALA A 101 -1.21 -3.01 4.76
CA ALA A 101 -1.71 -4.12 3.95
C ALA A 101 -0.70 -4.51 2.85
N SER A 102 -0.17 -3.53 2.13
CA SER A 102 0.81 -3.72 1.06
C SER A 102 2.15 -4.25 1.57
N LEU A 103 2.49 -4.02 2.83
CA LEU A 103 3.72 -4.52 3.44
C LEU A 103 3.58 -5.96 3.96
N HIS A 104 2.46 -6.29 4.61
CA HIS A 104 2.37 -7.50 5.44
C HIS A 104 1.39 -8.58 4.97
N LEU A 105 0.44 -8.24 4.10
CA LEU A 105 -0.61 -9.15 3.64
C LEU A 105 -0.56 -9.34 2.12
N LEU A 106 -0.72 -8.25 1.37
CA LEU A 106 -1.03 -8.30 -0.05
C LEU A 106 0.05 -8.94 -0.93
N PRO A 107 1.36 -8.77 -0.70
CA PRO A 107 2.38 -9.42 -1.52
C PRO A 107 2.37 -10.95 -1.44
N HIS A 108 1.58 -11.53 -0.52
CA HIS A 108 1.52 -12.96 -0.25
C HIS A 108 0.24 -13.62 -0.77
N ILE A 109 -0.73 -12.85 -1.28
CA ILE A 109 -1.99 -13.40 -1.78
C ILE A 109 -1.78 -14.08 -3.15
N PRO A 110 -2.62 -15.06 -3.52
CA PRO A 110 -2.61 -15.61 -4.87
C PRO A 110 -2.87 -14.54 -5.93
N PHE A 111 -2.17 -14.62 -7.07
CA PHE A 111 -2.35 -13.71 -8.22
C PHE A 111 -2.19 -12.22 -7.87
N ALA A 112 -1.28 -11.89 -6.95
CA ALA A 112 -1.09 -10.53 -6.45
C ALA A 112 -0.85 -9.47 -7.55
N ILE A 113 -0.14 -9.80 -8.63
CA ILE A 113 0.11 -8.84 -9.72
C ILE A 113 -1.16 -8.54 -10.53
N ASP A 114 -2.00 -9.56 -10.78
CA ASP A 114 -3.27 -9.40 -11.48
C ASP A 114 -4.24 -8.57 -10.63
N ARG A 115 -4.28 -8.83 -9.31
CA ARG A 115 -5.05 -8.02 -8.36
C ARG A 115 -4.57 -6.57 -8.30
N ALA A 116 -3.26 -6.35 -8.34
CA ALA A 116 -2.71 -5.00 -8.39
C ALA A 116 -3.21 -4.23 -9.62
N TYR A 117 -3.26 -4.89 -10.78
CA TYR A 117 -3.78 -4.29 -12.01
C TYR A 117 -5.27 -3.96 -11.90
N GLU A 118 -6.08 -4.89 -11.38
CA GLU A 118 -7.51 -4.66 -11.12
C GLU A 118 -7.73 -3.45 -10.21
N TRP A 119 -6.98 -3.32 -9.11
CA TRP A 119 -7.17 -2.24 -8.15
C TRP A 119 -6.69 -0.87 -8.66
N ILE A 120 -5.69 -0.82 -9.53
CA ILE A 120 -5.28 0.45 -10.17
C ILE A 120 -6.38 1.03 -11.08
N GLN A 121 -7.23 0.16 -11.64
CA GLN A 121 -8.35 0.59 -12.47
C GLN A 121 -9.56 1.06 -11.65
N ASP A 122 -9.53 0.91 -10.32
CA ASP A 122 -10.58 1.38 -9.44
C ASP A 122 -10.52 2.91 -9.28
N GLU A 123 -11.69 3.56 -9.25
CA GLU A 123 -11.76 5.02 -9.08
C GLU A 123 -11.53 5.48 -7.63
N ARG A 124 -11.65 4.57 -6.65
CA ARG A 124 -11.43 4.90 -5.24
C ARG A 124 -9.95 5.08 -4.97
N GLU A 125 -9.60 6.25 -4.45
CA GLU A 125 -8.23 6.66 -4.15
C GLU A 125 -7.39 5.58 -3.45
N PHE A 126 -7.85 5.05 -2.32
CA PHE A 126 -7.07 4.10 -1.54
C PHE A 126 -7.01 2.70 -2.15
N VAL A 127 -8.01 2.32 -2.96
CA VAL A 127 -7.97 1.05 -3.71
C VAL A 127 -6.92 1.17 -4.83
N LYS A 128 -6.96 2.28 -5.58
CA LYS A 128 -5.97 2.61 -6.60
C LYS A 128 -4.55 2.67 -6.04
N MET A 129 -4.36 3.37 -4.92
CA MET A 129 -3.09 3.43 -4.18
C MET A 129 -2.62 2.02 -3.78
N THR A 130 -3.52 1.17 -3.30
CA THR A 130 -3.23 -0.24 -2.95
C THR A 130 -2.68 -1.00 -4.14
N GLY A 131 -3.27 -0.82 -5.32
CA GLY A 131 -2.80 -1.48 -6.53
C GLY A 131 -1.36 -1.06 -6.91
N TYR A 132 -1.04 0.24 -6.89
CA TYR A 132 0.33 0.71 -7.18
C TYR A 132 1.35 0.22 -6.15
N MET A 133 1.01 0.29 -4.86
CA MET A 133 1.90 -0.18 -3.80
C MET A 133 2.12 -1.69 -3.87
N LEU A 134 1.08 -2.47 -4.17
CA LEU A 134 1.21 -3.90 -4.36
C LEU A 134 2.05 -4.23 -5.60
N ALA A 135 1.81 -3.57 -6.74
CA ALA A 135 2.57 -3.78 -7.96
C ALA A 135 4.07 -3.56 -7.71
N ASN A 136 4.44 -2.48 -7.02
CA ASN A 136 5.82 -2.20 -6.62
C ASN A 136 6.41 -3.35 -5.78
N ARG A 137 5.70 -3.77 -4.72
CA ARG A 137 6.17 -4.83 -3.81
C ARG A 137 6.37 -6.15 -4.52
N VAL A 138 5.45 -6.51 -5.42
CA VAL A 138 5.50 -7.75 -6.20
C VAL A 138 6.64 -7.69 -7.20
N ALA A 139 6.81 -6.58 -7.93
CA ALA A 139 7.90 -6.39 -8.89
C ALA A 139 9.29 -6.53 -8.26
N ASN A 140 9.44 -6.13 -7.00
CA ASN A 140 10.73 -6.19 -6.29
C ASN A 140 10.99 -7.54 -5.63
N ARG A 141 9.93 -8.31 -5.33
CA ARG A 141 10.01 -9.56 -4.56
C ARG A 141 10.01 -10.80 -5.43
N ILE A 142 9.23 -10.80 -6.51
CA ILE A 142 9.07 -11.95 -7.38
C ILE A 142 10.09 -11.85 -8.51
N LYS A 143 11.10 -12.72 -8.50
CA LYS A 143 12.18 -12.80 -9.52
C LYS A 143 11.70 -13.01 -10.97
N HIS A 144 10.40 -13.16 -11.20
CA HIS A 144 9.80 -13.58 -12.46
C HIS A 144 8.64 -12.70 -12.94
N VAL A 145 8.44 -11.49 -12.39
CA VAL A 145 7.47 -10.56 -13.02
C VAL A 145 8.00 -10.19 -14.39
N SER A 146 7.25 -10.53 -15.44
CA SER A 146 7.71 -10.31 -16.80
C SER A 146 7.64 -8.84 -17.18
N PHE A 147 8.51 -8.42 -18.11
CA PHE A 147 8.39 -7.11 -18.78
C PHE A 147 6.97 -6.87 -19.29
N ARG A 148 6.34 -7.91 -19.87
CA ARG A 148 4.99 -7.84 -20.42
C ARG A 148 3.96 -7.50 -19.34
N ASP A 149 4.10 -8.07 -18.14
CA ASP A 149 3.17 -7.79 -17.05
C ASP A 149 3.31 -6.37 -16.54
N LEU A 150 4.54 -5.89 -16.38
CA LEU A 150 4.80 -4.52 -15.92
C LEU A 150 4.48 -3.46 -16.99
N SER A 151 4.65 -3.77 -18.27
CA SER A 151 4.31 -2.85 -19.36
C SER A 151 2.81 -2.53 -19.46
N LYS A 152 1.93 -3.42 -18.98
CA LYS A 152 0.48 -3.20 -18.95
C LYS A 152 0.09 -2.02 -18.05
N PHE A 153 0.93 -1.69 -17.07
CA PHE A 153 0.68 -0.60 -16.13
C PHE A 153 1.09 0.78 -16.69
N LEU A 154 1.81 0.87 -17.83
CA LEU A 154 2.27 2.14 -18.38
C LEU A 154 1.14 3.13 -18.75
N PRO A 155 0.03 2.68 -19.37
CA PRO A 155 -1.11 3.58 -19.61
C PRO A 155 -1.71 4.14 -18.31
N GLU A 156 -1.82 3.29 -17.29
CA GLU A 156 -2.35 3.70 -15.98
C GLU A 156 -1.38 4.65 -15.28
N TYR A 157 -0.07 4.39 -15.37
CA TYR A 157 0.97 5.32 -14.93
C TYR A 157 0.79 6.70 -15.55
N GLU A 158 0.67 6.83 -16.87
CA GLU A 158 0.50 8.13 -17.52
C GLU A 158 -0.77 8.85 -17.05
N ARG A 159 -1.87 8.11 -16.91
CA ARG A 159 -3.15 8.64 -16.43
C ARG A 159 -3.04 9.17 -15.00
N ASP A 160 -2.59 8.33 -14.08
CA ASP A 160 -2.62 8.61 -12.65
C ASP A 160 -1.44 9.48 -12.18
N PHE A 161 -0.39 9.64 -13.00
CA PHE A 161 0.66 10.64 -12.78
C PHE A 161 0.06 12.06 -12.74
N THR A 162 -0.93 12.35 -13.59
CA THR A 162 -1.53 13.69 -13.68
C THR A 162 -2.92 13.77 -13.06
N HIS A 163 -3.73 12.70 -13.14
CA HIS A 163 -5.11 12.69 -12.63
C HIS A 163 -5.25 12.01 -11.27
N GLY A 164 -4.21 11.31 -10.81
CA GLY A 164 -4.19 10.74 -9.47
C GLY A 164 -4.19 11.83 -8.41
N SER A 165 -4.83 11.55 -7.29
CA SER A 165 -4.69 12.37 -6.10
C SER A 165 -3.25 12.39 -5.60
N PHE A 166 -2.96 13.22 -4.61
CA PHE A 166 -1.62 13.30 -4.02
C PHE A 166 -1.07 11.92 -3.59
N PHE A 167 -1.87 11.11 -2.89
CA PHE A 167 -1.44 9.79 -2.43
C PHE A 167 -1.23 8.80 -3.58
N VAL A 168 -2.15 8.77 -4.54
CA VAL A 168 -2.03 7.91 -5.73
C VAL A 168 -0.81 8.30 -6.54
N ARG A 169 -0.63 9.59 -6.84
CA ARG A 169 0.49 10.11 -7.62
C ARG A 169 1.84 9.79 -6.99
N ASN A 170 1.96 9.96 -5.68
CA ASN A 170 3.16 9.57 -4.95
C ASN A 170 3.40 8.05 -5.02
N ALA A 171 2.35 7.24 -4.90
CA ALA A 171 2.46 5.80 -5.06
C ALA A 171 2.89 5.40 -6.49
N VAL A 172 2.37 6.07 -7.52
CA VAL A 172 2.74 5.90 -8.94
C VAL A 172 4.23 6.20 -9.13
N ILE A 173 4.69 7.39 -8.74
CA ILE A 173 6.08 7.82 -8.92
C ILE A 173 7.03 6.85 -8.21
N ASN A 174 6.80 6.60 -6.93
CA ASN A 174 7.65 5.72 -6.14
C ASN A 174 7.66 4.28 -6.69
N ALA A 175 6.51 3.76 -7.11
CA ALA A 175 6.42 2.42 -7.67
C ALA A 175 7.27 2.29 -8.94
N PHE A 176 7.19 3.26 -9.85
CA PHE A 176 7.86 3.18 -11.13
C PHE A 176 9.35 3.51 -11.07
N GLN A 177 9.79 4.34 -10.10
CA GLN A 177 11.22 4.52 -9.80
C GLN A 177 11.85 3.21 -9.32
N GLU A 178 11.21 2.56 -8.35
CA GLU A 178 11.69 1.29 -7.78
C GLU A 178 11.69 0.17 -8.81
N VAL A 179 10.66 0.12 -9.67
CA VAL A 179 10.58 -0.83 -10.79
C VAL A 179 11.71 -0.57 -11.80
N ALA A 180 11.96 0.68 -12.19
CA ALA A 180 13.04 1.02 -13.12
C ALA A 180 14.41 0.62 -12.56
N PHE A 181 14.67 0.92 -11.28
CA PHE A 181 15.93 0.61 -10.60
C PHE A 181 16.20 -0.91 -10.53
N ARG A 182 15.17 -1.73 -10.26
CA ARG A 182 15.35 -3.19 -10.14
C ARG A 182 15.18 -3.95 -11.45
N ASN A 183 14.60 -3.33 -12.48
CA ASN A 183 14.33 -3.95 -13.77
C ASN A 183 14.77 -3.03 -14.92
N PRO A 184 16.08 -3.04 -15.28
CA PRO A 184 16.63 -2.11 -16.28
C PRO A 184 15.92 -2.14 -17.64
N GLY A 185 15.33 -3.27 -18.02
CA GLY A 185 14.54 -3.39 -19.26
C GLY A 185 13.30 -2.48 -19.31
N LEU A 186 12.76 -2.07 -18.16
CA LEU A 186 11.59 -1.19 -18.08
C LEU A 186 11.93 0.30 -18.01
N LYS A 187 13.19 0.65 -17.75
CA LYS A 187 13.63 2.05 -17.72
C LYS A 187 13.24 2.81 -18.98
N GLY A 188 13.58 2.28 -20.16
CA GLY A 188 13.27 2.92 -21.44
C GLY A 188 11.77 3.19 -21.66
N PRO A 189 10.88 2.19 -21.50
CA PRO A 189 9.44 2.41 -21.58
C PRO A 189 8.90 3.43 -20.56
N ILE A 190 9.40 3.42 -19.33
CA ILE A 190 9.01 4.38 -18.28
C ILE A 190 9.47 5.79 -18.67
N GLU A 191 10.72 5.96 -19.12
CA GLU A 191 11.23 7.25 -19.62
C GLU A 191 10.38 7.78 -20.78
N GLN A 192 9.99 6.92 -21.72
CA GLN A 192 9.12 7.32 -22.84
C GLN A 192 7.73 7.75 -22.36
N ALA A 193 7.15 7.03 -21.40
CA ALA A 193 5.88 7.40 -20.79
C ALA A 193 5.98 8.75 -20.06
N THR A 194 7.03 8.95 -19.25
CA THR A 194 7.26 10.22 -18.55
C THR A 194 7.49 11.38 -19.52
N LYS A 195 8.20 11.16 -20.64
CA LYS A 195 8.34 12.17 -21.70
C LYS A 195 7.00 12.54 -22.35
N ARG A 196 6.09 11.57 -22.53
CA ARG A 196 4.72 11.86 -23.01
C ARG A 196 3.92 12.67 -21.98
N VAL A 197 4.05 12.36 -20.69
CA VAL A 197 3.45 13.16 -19.62
C VAL A 197 4.00 14.59 -19.66
N LEU A 198 5.32 14.74 -19.71
CA LEU A 198 5.98 16.06 -19.77
C LEU A 198 5.48 16.91 -20.95
N ALA A 199 5.50 16.36 -22.16
CA ALA A 199 5.11 17.08 -23.38
C ALA A 199 3.64 17.53 -23.40
N LYS A 200 2.76 16.87 -22.63
CA LYS A 200 1.33 17.21 -22.54
C LYS A 200 1.00 18.20 -21.43
N ASN A 201 1.96 18.53 -20.57
CA ASN A 201 1.72 19.25 -19.31
C ASN A 201 2.70 20.42 -19.07
N GLU A 202 3.26 20.99 -20.14
CA GLU A 202 4.12 22.18 -20.06
C GLU A 202 3.39 23.35 -19.36
N GLY A 203 4.09 24.04 -18.45
CA GLY A 203 3.56 25.13 -17.65
C GLY A 203 2.75 24.71 -16.41
N THR A 204 2.71 23.42 -16.07
CA THR A 204 1.94 22.91 -14.91
C THR A 204 2.84 22.31 -13.83
N GLU A 205 2.29 22.00 -12.65
CA GLU A 205 3.02 21.28 -11.59
C GLU A 205 3.55 19.90 -12.05
N PHE A 206 2.86 19.26 -13.00
CA PHE A 206 3.24 17.96 -13.54
C PHE A 206 4.49 18.03 -14.42
N GLU A 207 4.80 19.19 -14.99
CA GLU A 207 6.05 19.40 -15.72
C GLU A 207 7.24 19.20 -14.79
N LEU A 208 7.19 19.79 -13.59
CA LEU A 208 8.25 19.69 -12.59
C LEU A 208 8.38 18.26 -12.10
N LEU A 209 7.26 17.62 -11.74
CA LEU A 209 7.27 16.22 -11.29
C LEU A 209 7.79 15.26 -12.37
N ALA A 210 7.45 15.48 -13.64
CA ALA A 210 7.94 14.66 -14.74
C ALA A 210 9.44 14.87 -14.99
N LYS A 211 9.94 16.11 -14.86
CA LYS A 211 11.38 16.41 -14.93
C LYS A 211 12.15 15.74 -13.78
N ASP A 212 11.64 15.83 -12.56
CA ASP A 212 12.24 15.16 -11.39
C ASP A 212 12.28 13.65 -11.59
N MET A 213 11.18 13.05 -12.07
CA MET A 213 11.13 11.63 -12.40
C MET A 213 12.19 11.24 -13.45
N LEU A 214 12.31 12.00 -14.55
CA LEU A 214 13.35 11.76 -15.56
C LEU A 214 14.76 11.90 -15.00
N GLN A 215 14.99 12.86 -14.10
CA GLN A 215 16.27 13.02 -13.43
C GLN A 215 16.61 11.81 -12.56
N VAL A 216 15.65 11.30 -11.78
CA VAL A 216 15.83 10.10 -10.95
C VAL A 216 16.15 8.87 -11.81
N LEU A 217 15.45 8.69 -12.94
CA LEU A 217 15.67 7.57 -13.85
C LEU A 217 17.10 7.51 -14.40
N ASN A 218 17.84 8.62 -14.46
CA ASN A 218 19.26 8.60 -14.87
C ASN A 218 20.15 7.80 -13.91
N TYR A 219 19.73 7.64 -12.65
CA TYR A 219 20.45 6.89 -11.61
C TYR A 219 19.91 5.47 -11.42
N CYS A 220 18.85 5.10 -12.15
CA CYS A 220 18.30 3.74 -12.21
C CYS A 220 19.03 2.86 -13.21
#